data_AF-A0A7C4BGM1-F1
#
_entry.id   AF-A0A7C4BGM1-F1
#
_cell.length_a   1.000
_cell.length_b   1.000
_cell.length_c   1.000
_cell.angle_alpha   90.00
_cell.angle_beta   90.00
_cell.angle_gamma   90.00
#
_symmetry.space_group_name_H-M   'P 1'
#
loop_
_entity.id
_entity.type
_entity.pdbx_description
1 polymer ?
#
loop_
_entity_poly.entity_id
_entity_poly.type
_entity_poly.pdbx_seq_one_letter_code
_entity_poly.pdbx_strand_id
1 'polypeptide(L)'
;MLPVRVGPGARGKEKTMADCFFHAGRPAVIRCKQCGKAICSQCRHITQYGIFCSDECAQRGEVFAKRVQELEARRPKKHPLAPVIRAVILIAALAVIYWVVRKYLLGR
;
A
#
# COMPACT_ATOMS: atom_id res chain seq x y z
N MET A 1 37.87 -0.86 -11.00
CA MET A 1 36.67 -1.72 -11.00
C MET A 1 36.51 -2.29 -9.59
N LEU A 2 35.62 -1.72 -8.77
CA LEU A 2 35.35 -2.21 -7.42
C LEU A 2 34.28 -3.30 -7.44
N PRO A 3 34.40 -4.36 -6.61
CA PRO A 3 33.51 -5.51 -6.68
C PRO A 3 32.13 -5.19 -6.12
N VAL A 4 31.10 -5.45 -6.93
CA VAL A 4 29.70 -5.50 -6.50
C VAL A 4 29.52 -6.78 -5.68
N ARG A 5 29.25 -6.66 -4.38
CA ARG A 5 28.83 -7.79 -3.54
C ARG A 5 27.30 -7.84 -3.47
N VAL A 6 26.72 -8.93 -3.97
CA VAL A 6 25.30 -9.28 -3.85
C VAL A 6 25.14 -10.51 -2.95
N GLY A 7 24.22 -10.43 -1.98
CA GLY A 7 23.56 -11.58 -1.32
C GLY A 7 23.70 -11.64 0.22
N PRO A 8 22.81 -12.35 0.98
CA PRO A 8 21.67 -13.19 0.56
C PRO A 8 20.31 -12.79 1.20
N GLY A 9 19.23 -13.36 0.66
CA GLY A 9 17.84 -13.14 1.07
C GLY A 9 17.37 -13.91 2.31
N ALA A 10 16.20 -13.44 2.80
CA ALA A 10 15.19 -14.08 3.63
C ALA A 10 15.63 -15.04 4.76
N ARG A 11 15.59 -14.55 6.01
CA ARG A 11 15.42 -15.40 7.22
C ARG A 11 14.69 -14.63 8.32
N GLY A 12 13.95 -15.37 9.14
CA GLY A 12 12.88 -14.91 10.04
C GLY A 12 13.23 -13.90 11.13
N LYS A 13 12.16 -13.49 11.84
CA LYS A 13 12.09 -12.42 12.84
C LYS A 13 13.08 -12.58 14.00
N GLU A 14 14.28 -12.06 13.84
CA GLU A 14 15.10 -11.53 14.93
C GLU A 14 15.27 -10.04 14.63
N LYS A 15 14.84 -9.18 15.56
CA LYS A 15 14.94 -7.72 15.40
C LYS A 15 16.40 -7.33 15.64
N THR A 16 17.31 -7.73 14.75
CA THR A 16 18.65 -7.16 14.70
C THR A 16 18.45 -5.66 14.52
N MET A 17 18.72 -4.90 15.58
CA MET A 17 18.75 -3.45 15.50
C MET A 17 19.87 -3.14 14.52
N ALA A 18 19.50 -2.95 13.26
CA ALA A 18 20.44 -2.51 12.25
C ALA A 18 21.11 -1.25 12.81
N ASP A 19 22.43 -1.17 12.73
CA ASP A 19 23.11 0.06 13.11
C ASP A 19 22.71 1.19 12.17
N CYS A 20 22.84 2.42 12.66
CA CYS A 20 22.68 3.60 11.85
C CYS A 20 23.70 3.55 10.71
N PHE A 21 23.22 3.75 9.48
CA PHE A 21 24.06 3.78 8.29
C PHE A 21 25.22 4.78 8.39
N PHE A 22 25.05 5.86 9.15
CA PHE A 22 26.06 6.91 9.32
C PHE A 22 26.92 6.75 10.57
N HIS A 23 26.48 5.96 11.56
CA HIS A 23 27.16 5.84 12.85
C HIS A 23 27.22 4.38 13.27
N ALA A 24 28.43 3.81 13.26
CA ALA A 24 28.66 2.46 13.79
C ALA A 24 28.33 2.39 15.28
N GLY A 25 27.71 1.29 15.72
CA GLY A 25 27.36 1.06 17.13
C GLY A 25 26.21 1.90 17.68
N ARG A 26 25.53 2.71 16.84
CA ARG A 26 24.28 3.38 17.24
C ARG A 26 23.09 2.62 16.65
N PRO A 27 22.12 2.18 17.47
CA PRO A 27 20.98 1.45 16.96
C PRO A 27 20.14 2.34 16.06
N ALA A 28 19.80 1.84 14.87
CA ALA A 28 18.82 2.48 14.02
C ALA A 28 17.42 2.30 14.60
N VAL A 29 16.70 3.40 14.69
CA VAL A 29 15.32 3.44 15.22
C VAL A 29 14.30 3.46 14.09
N ILE A 30 14.71 3.85 12.87
CA ILE A 30 13.83 4.00 11.72
C ILE A 30 14.57 3.76 10.41
N ARG A 31 13.83 3.49 9.33
CA ARG A 31 14.35 3.43 7.97
C ARG A 31 13.88 4.63 7.16
N CYS A 32 14.75 5.17 6.31
CA CYS A 32 14.42 6.22 5.37
C CYS A 32 13.32 5.76 4.42
N LYS A 33 12.25 6.55 4.28
CA LYS A 33 11.10 6.21 3.43
C LYS A 33 11.43 6.15 1.93
N GLN A 34 12.49 6.84 1.47
CA GLN A 34 12.92 6.77 0.07
C GLN A 34 13.92 5.65 -0.20
N CYS A 35 15.05 5.63 0.51
CA CYS A 35 16.18 4.73 0.17
C CYS A 35 16.26 3.48 1.07
N GLY A 36 15.43 3.37 2.10
CA GLY A 36 15.40 2.22 3.02
C GLY A 36 16.55 2.14 4.02
N LYS A 37 17.52 3.06 3.99
CA LYS A 37 18.66 3.09 4.93
C LYS A 37 18.17 3.20 6.37
N ALA A 38 18.73 2.37 7.25
CA ALA A 38 18.45 2.42 8.68
C ALA A 38 19.20 3.60 9.31
N ILE A 39 18.51 4.45 10.06
CA ILE A 39 19.05 5.68 10.66
C ILE A 39 18.69 5.78 12.14
N CYS A 40 19.57 6.40 12.92
CA CYS A 40 19.32 6.71 14.33
C CYS A 40 18.39 7.93 14.48
N SER A 41 18.01 8.23 15.72
CA SER A 41 17.13 9.35 16.06
C SER A 41 17.71 10.72 15.71
N GLN A 42 19.04 10.85 15.60
CA GLN A 42 19.72 12.10 15.26
C GLN A 42 19.84 12.32 13.74
N CYS A 43 19.98 11.25 12.95
CA CYS A 43 20.11 11.35 11.49
C CYS A 43 18.76 11.45 10.77
N ARG A 44 17.65 11.60 11.51
CA ARG A 44 16.30 11.63 10.94
C ARG A 44 15.92 13.06 10.56
N HIS A 45 15.53 13.24 9.31
CA HIS A 45 14.91 14.46 8.80
C HIS A 45 13.41 14.22 8.75
N ILE A 46 12.67 14.88 9.64
CA ILE A 46 11.21 14.75 9.72
C ILE A 46 10.58 15.80 8.82
N THR A 47 9.78 15.37 7.86
CA THR A 47 9.00 16.27 7.00
C THR A 47 7.54 15.84 6.95
N GLN A 48 6.68 16.67 6.37
CA GLN A 48 5.25 16.36 6.17
C GLN A 48 5.01 15.06 5.37
N TYR A 49 5.98 14.61 4.58
CA TYR A 49 5.86 13.43 3.73
C TYR A 49 6.43 12.15 4.38
N GLY A 50 7.10 12.26 5.53
CA GLY A 50 7.68 11.15 6.26
C GLY A 50 9.06 11.45 6.82
N ILE A 51 9.81 10.38 7.13
CA ILE A 51 11.13 10.47 7.73
C ILE A 51 12.20 10.03 6.72
N PHE A 52 13.22 10.86 6.57
CA PHE A 52 14.27 10.71 5.56
C PHE A 52 15.67 10.79 6.18
N CYS A 53 16.67 10.27 5.46
CA CYS A 53 18.07 10.29 5.88
C CYS A 53 18.84 11.53 5.39
N SER A 54 18.28 12.29 4.46
CA SER A 54 18.88 13.50 3.89
C SER A 54 17.81 14.36 3.20
N ASP A 55 18.15 15.62 2.94
CA ASP A 55 17.25 16.56 2.25
C ASP A 55 16.99 16.15 0.80
N GLU A 56 17.97 15.57 0.11
CA GLU A 56 17.78 15.00 -1.24
C GLU A 56 16.73 13.89 -1.25
N CYS A 57 16.75 13.01 -0.23
CA CYS A 57 15.74 11.97 -0.08
C CYS A 57 14.37 12.57 0.28
N ALA A 58 14.34 13.63 1.07
CA ALA A 58 13.09 14.32 1.39
C ALA A 58 12.47 14.95 0.13
N GLN A 59 13.25 15.65 -0.70
CA GLN A 59 12.77 16.24 -1.96
C GLN A 59 12.23 15.20 -2.94
N ARG A 60 12.97 14.08 -3.15
CA ARG A 60 12.47 12.99 -4.01
C ARG A 60 11.19 12.37 -3.47
N GLY A 61 11.11 12.21 -2.14
CA GLY A 61 9.91 11.68 -1.49
C GLY A 61 8.71 12.61 -1.57
N GLU A 62 8.91 13.91 -1.51
CA GLU A 62 7.88 14.92 -1.73
C GLU A 62 7.34 14.86 -3.15
N VAL A 63 8.21 14.84 -4.17
CA VAL A 63 7.79 14.76 -5.57
C VAL A 63 6.97 13.49 -5.82
N PHE A 64 7.43 12.35 -5.29
CA PHE A 64 6.69 11.10 -5.38
C PHE A 64 5.33 11.18 -4.66
N ALA A 65 5.30 11.71 -3.43
CA ALA A 65 4.07 11.84 -2.66
C ALA A 65 3.03 12.73 -3.36
N LYS A 66 3.46 13.86 -3.94
CA LYS A 66 2.58 14.74 -4.73
C LYS A 66 1.97 14.02 -5.94
N ARG A 67 2.78 13.24 -6.68
CA ARG A 67 2.29 12.46 -7.82
C ARG A 67 1.26 11.40 -7.40
N VAL A 68 1.50 10.71 -6.29
CA VAL A 68 0.55 9.73 -5.76
C VAL A 68 -0.75 10.40 -5.33
N GLN A 69 -0.68 11.55 -4.65
CA GLN A 69 -1.87 12.32 -4.26
C GLN A 69 -2.68 12.77 -5.48
N GLU A 70 -2.04 13.21 -6.56
CA GLU A 70 -2.74 13.57 -7.80
C GLU A 70 -3.45 12.37 -8.43
N LEU A 71 -2.77 11.21 -8.48
CA LEU A 71 -3.37 9.97 -8.99
C LEU A 71 -4.55 9.50 -8.14
N GLU A 72 -4.44 9.61 -6.81
CA GLU A 72 -5.53 9.31 -5.88
C GLU A 72 -6.70 10.27 -6.02
N ALA A 73 -6.44 11.57 -6.22
CA ALA A 73 -7.47 12.57 -6.47
C ALA A 73 -8.21 12.33 -7.79
N ARG A 74 -7.51 11.84 -8.82
CA ARG A 74 -8.09 11.44 -10.12
C ARG A 74 -8.76 10.08 -10.08
N ARG A 75 -8.59 9.29 -9.02
CA ARG A 75 -9.17 7.94 -8.93
C ARG A 75 -10.69 8.06 -8.88
N PRO A 76 -11.43 7.51 -9.87
CA PRO A 76 -12.88 7.59 -9.85
C PRO A 76 -13.38 6.86 -8.61
N LYS A 77 -14.13 7.59 -7.76
CA LYS A 77 -14.83 6.99 -6.63
C LYS A 77 -15.82 5.98 -7.20
N LYS A 78 -15.60 4.68 -6.96
CA LYS A 78 -16.56 3.65 -7.35
C LYS A 78 -17.87 3.94 -6.61
N HIS A 79 -18.91 4.34 -7.34
CA HIS A 79 -20.20 4.63 -6.71
C HIS A 79 -20.77 3.33 -6.13
N PRO A 80 -21.18 3.31 -4.85
CA PRO A 80 -21.66 2.09 -4.19
C PRO A 80 -22.98 1.55 -4.77
N LEU A 81 -23.64 2.31 -5.65
CA LEU A 81 -24.91 1.95 -6.28
C LEU A 81 -24.75 0.90 -7.39
N ALA A 82 -23.61 0.86 -8.08
CA ALA A 82 -23.39 -0.08 -9.18
C ALA A 82 -23.49 -1.58 -8.76
N PRO A 83 -22.86 -2.04 -7.65
CA PRO A 83 -23.05 -3.42 -7.20
C PRO A 83 -24.46 -3.68 -6.68
N VAL A 84 -25.12 -2.69 -6.07
CA VAL A 84 -26.48 -2.83 -5.54
C VAL A 84 -27.50 -3.03 -6.67
N ILE A 85 -27.46 -2.19 -7.71
CA ILE A 85 -28.35 -2.32 -8.88
C ILE A 85 -28.18 -3.69 -9.53
N ARG A 86 -26.93 -4.15 -9.69
CA ARG A 86 -26.64 -5.48 -10.25
C ARG A 86 -27.22 -6.61 -9.40
N ALA A 87 -27.12 -6.51 -8.08
CA ALA A 87 -27.70 -7.49 -7.17
C ALA A 87 -29.24 -7.52 -7.24
N VAL A 88 -29.87 -6.34 -7.27
CA VAL A 88 -31.34 -6.21 -7.39
C VAL A 88 -31.85 -6.85 -8.68
N ILE A 89 -31.19 -6.60 -9.81
CA ILE A 89 -31.58 -7.20 -11.12
C ILE A 89 -31.50 -8.73 -11.05
N LEU A 90 -30.43 -9.29 -10.46
CA LEU A 90 -30.27 -10.75 -10.33
C LEU A 90 -31.35 -11.36 -9.43
N ILE A 91 -31.64 -10.74 -8.29
CA ILE A 91 -32.67 -11.20 -7.37
C ILE A 91 -34.05 -11.17 -8.05
N ALA A 92 -34.37 -10.08 -8.75
CA ALA A 92 -35.63 -9.95 -9.48
C ALA A 92 -35.77 -11.03 -10.57
N ALA A 93 -34.70 -11.30 -11.34
CA ALA A 93 -34.70 -12.35 -12.36
C ALA A 93 -34.95 -13.74 -11.74
N LEU A 94 -34.28 -14.07 -10.63
CA LEU A 94 -34.49 -15.33 -9.91
C LEU A 94 -35.90 -15.44 -9.34
N ALA A 95 -36.47 -14.35 -8.81
CA ALA A 95 -37.83 -14.32 -8.30
C ALA A 95 -38.87 -14.56 -9.42
N VAL A 96 -38.67 -13.96 -10.60
CA VAL A 96 -39.53 -14.20 -11.78
C VAL A 96 -39.43 -15.64 -12.24
N ILE A 97 -38.21 -16.19 -12.35
CA ILE A 97 -38.00 -17.60 -12.71
C ILE A 97 -38.70 -18.52 -11.70
N TYR A 98 -38.50 -18.29 -10.41
CA TYR A 98 -39.15 -19.06 -9.36
C TYR A 98 -40.68 -18.97 -9.45
N TRP A 99 -41.23 -17.78 -9.69
CA TRP A 99 -42.68 -17.57 -9.82
C TRP A 99 -43.24 -18.33 -11.03
N VAL A 100 -42.57 -18.27 -12.18
CA VAL A 100 -42.94 -19.01 -13.40
C VAL A 100 -42.86 -20.51 -13.15
N VAL A 101 -41.73 -21.01 -12.63
CA VAL A 101 -41.53 -22.43 -12.34
C VAL A 101 -42.58 -22.95 -11.36
N ARG A 102 -42.85 -22.22 -10.26
CA ARG A 102 -43.90 -22.56 -9.29
C ARG A 102 -45.28 -22.60 -9.96
N LYS A 103 -45.61 -21.60 -10.79
CA LYS A 103 -46.89 -21.54 -11.49
C LYS A 103 -47.07 -22.71 -12.46
N TYR A 104 -46.03 -23.10 -13.20
CA TYR A 104 -46.11 -24.18 -14.18
C TYR A 104 -45.94 -25.59 -13.57
N LEU A 105 -45.23 -25.75 -12.45
CA LEU A 105 -45.05 -27.04 -11.77
C LEU A 105 -46.13 -27.37 -10.73
N LEU A 106 -46.69 -26.38 -10.02
CA LEU A 106 -47.77 -26.58 -9.03
C LEU A 106 -49.17 -26.26 -9.57
N GLY A 107 -49.27 -25.73 -10.80
CA GLY A 107 -50.54 -25.40 -11.46
C GLY A 107 -51.06 -26.46 -12.43
N ARG A 108 -50.45 -27.65 -12.44
CA ARG A 108 -50.99 -28.87 -13.08
C ARG A 108 -51.55 -29.75 -11.97
#